data_AF-A0A5P8VUE1-F1
#
_entry.id   AF-A0A5P8VUE1-F1
#
_cell.length_a   1.000
_cell.length_b   1.000
_cell.length_c   1.000
_cell.angle_alpha   90.00
_cell.angle_beta   90.00
_cell.angle_gamma   90.00
#
_symmetry.space_group_name_H-M   'P 1'
#
loop_
_entity.id
_entity.type
_entity.pdbx_description
1 polymer ?
#
loop_
_entity_poly.entity_id
_entity_poly.type
_entity_poly.pdbx_seq_one_letter_code
_entity_poly.pdbx_strand_id
1 'polypeptide(L)'
;MTIKEKLIEEIESAPDALLTETLNFLRFFKTKQTQVQPTQHQVEFPSHSTVDSTGNSLLEHLKTIDTWESDDLEECLNLVIASRGQAEFNEDNPFE
;
A
#
# COMPACT_ATOMS: atom_id res chain seq x y z
N MET A 1 25.05 30.14 3.33
CA MET A 1 23.77 29.82 2.68
C MET A 1 23.17 28.60 3.35
N THR A 2 21.96 28.71 3.87
CA THR A 2 21.22 27.59 4.49
C THR A 2 20.65 26.66 3.42
N ILE A 3 20.30 25.42 3.78
CA ILE A 3 19.65 24.47 2.86
C ILE A 3 18.33 25.07 2.31
N LYS A 4 17.61 25.82 3.15
CA LYS A 4 16.37 26.49 2.78
C LYS A 4 16.60 27.57 1.71
N GLU A 5 17.65 28.37 1.84
CA GLU A 5 17.99 29.40 0.86
C GLU A 5 18.36 28.80 -0.50
N LYS A 6 19.17 27.74 -0.51
CA LYS A 6 19.50 27.00 -1.74
C LYS A 6 18.27 26.41 -2.43
N LEU A 7 17.34 25.88 -1.64
CA LEU A 7 16.11 25.31 -2.17
C LEU A 7 15.20 26.38 -2.81
N ILE A 8 15.14 27.58 -2.24
CA ILE A 8 14.34 28.68 -2.80
C ILE A 8 14.94 29.15 -4.14
N GLU A 9 16.26 29.31 -4.22
CA GLU A 9 16.95 29.71 -5.45
C GLU A 9 16.71 28.70 -6.59
N GLU A 10 16.75 27.40 -6.28
CA GLU A 10 16.46 26.34 -7.27
C GLU A 10 14.98 26.34 -7.70
N ILE A 11 14.04 26.58 -6.77
CA ILE A 11 12.60 26.67 -7.07
C ILE A 11 12.30 27.85 -8.01
N GLU A 12 12.98 28.99 -7.84
CA GLU A 12 12.76 30.18 -8.67
C GLU A 12 13.24 30.00 -10.11
N SER A 13 14.21 29.10 -10.36
CA SER A 13 14.75 28.84 -11.70
C SER A 13 14.16 27.61 -12.39
N ALA A 14 13.42 26.77 -11.67
CA ALA A 14 12.86 25.53 -12.19
C ALA A 14 11.52 25.72 -12.93
N PRO A 15 11.25 24.93 -14.00
CA PRO A 15 9.96 24.90 -14.68
C PRO A 15 8.85 24.24 -13.84
N ASP A 16 7.60 24.68 -14.05
CA ASP A 16 6.41 24.23 -13.31
C ASP A 16 6.21 22.69 -13.26
N ALA A 17 6.61 21.99 -14.32
CA ALA A 17 6.56 20.52 -14.37
C ALA A 17 7.43 19.88 -13.27
N LEU A 18 8.66 20.38 -13.08
CA LEU A 18 9.58 19.90 -12.05
C LEU A 18 9.14 20.34 -10.66
N LEU A 19 8.55 21.54 -10.53
CA LEU A 19 7.99 22.01 -9.26
C LEU A 19 6.83 21.13 -8.78
N THR A 20 5.98 20.67 -9.69
CA THR A 20 4.85 19.78 -9.37
C THR A 20 5.33 18.44 -8.82
N GLU A 21 6.30 17.82 -9.49
CA GLU A 21 6.88 16.56 -9.06
C GLU A 21 7.61 16.72 -7.71
N THR A 22 8.41 17.79 -7.56
CA THR A 22 9.12 18.11 -6.32
C THR A 22 8.16 18.36 -5.16
N LEU A 23 7.03 19.04 -5.38
CA LEU A 23 6.00 19.28 -4.38
C LEU A 23 5.35 17.97 -3.91
N ASN A 24 5.09 17.04 -4.84
CA ASN A 24 4.56 15.72 -4.51
C ASN A 24 5.54 14.91 -3.65
N PHE A 25 6.83 14.91 -3.99
CA PHE A 25 7.85 14.27 -3.17
C PHE A 25 7.96 14.90 -1.78
N LEU A 26 7.95 16.23 -1.69
CA LEU A 26 8.05 16.94 -0.42
C LEU A 26 6.82 16.68 0.48
N ARG A 27 5.63 16.57 -0.12
CA ARG A 27 4.41 16.13 0.58
C ARG A 27 4.52 14.69 1.06
N PHE A 28 5.06 13.79 0.25
CA PHE A 28 5.30 12.39 0.63
C PHE A 28 6.26 12.28 1.83
N PHE A 29 7.36 13.04 1.85
CA PHE A 29 8.25 13.05 3.01
C PHE A 29 7.57 13.56 4.27
N LYS A 30 6.71 14.59 4.15
CA LYS A 30 5.93 15.10 5.28
C LYS A 30 4.96 14.05 5.83
N THR A 31 4.23 13.32 4.98
CA THR A 31 3.30 12.28 5.45
C THR A 31 4.02 11.14 6.14
N LYS A 32 5.21 10.75 5.65
CA LYS A 32 6.08 9.78 6.33
C LYS A 32 6.56 10.26 7.70
N GLN A 33 6.88 11.54 7.83
CA GLN A 33 7.33 12.12 9.10
C GLN A 33 6.19 12.29 10.12
N THR A 34 4.97 12.58 9.67
CA THR A 34 3.79 12.71 10.57
C THR A 34 3.39 11.37 11.20
N GLN A 35 3.61 10.24 10.54
CA GLN A 35 3.34 8.92 11.12
C GLN A 35 4.24 8.57 12.32
N VAL A 36 5.36 9.27 12.51
CA VAL A 36 6.31 9.01 13.60
C VAL A 36 6.02 9.85 14.86
N GLN A 37 4.92 10.62 14.89
CA GLN A 37 4.45 11.25 16.14
C GLN A 37 3.47 10.31 16.86
N PRO A 38 3.86 9.72 18.01
CA PRO A 38 2.96 8.88 18.78
C PRO A 38 1.94 9.80 19.45
N THR A 39 0.73 9.84 18.89
CA THR A 39 -0.40 10.45 19.58
C THR A 39 -0.85 9.46 20.64
N GLN A 40 -0.53 9.74 21.90
CA GLN A 40 -1.01 9.01 23.06
C GLN A 40 -2.53 9.19 23.18
N HIS A 41 -3.31 8.31 22.58
CA HIS A 41 -4.67 8.05 23.02
C HIS A 41 -4.89 6.54 23.10
N GLN A 42 -4.96 6.08 24.35
CA GLN A 42 -5.26 4.72 24.73
C GLN A 42 -6.65 4.34 24.24
N VAL A 43 -6.72 3.31 23.41
CA VAL A 43 -7.90 2.47 23.28
C VAL A 43 -7.41 1.04 23.45
N GLU A 44 -7.88 0.38 24.50
CA GLU A 44 -7.59 -1.02 24.82
C GLU A 44 -8.14 -1.93 23.71
N PHE A 45 -7.30 -2.21 22.73
CA PHE A 45 -7.45 -3.34 21.82
C PHE A 45 -6.19 -4.20 21.95
N PRO A 46 -6.29 -5.54 21.81
CA PRO A 46 -5.15 -6.43 21.99
C PRO A 46 -4.01 -5.94 21.10
N SER A 47 -2.84 -5.81 21.69
CA SER A 47 -1.65 -5.17 21.15
C SER A 47 -1.30 -5.67 19.74
N HIS A 48 -1.88 -5.05 18.72
CA HIS A 48 -1.26 -4.98 17.41
C HIS A 48 -0.14 -3.96 17.57
N SER A 49 1.05 -4.45 17.90
CA SER A 49 2.26 -3.70 17.61
C SER A 49 2.17 -3.28 16.15
N THR A 50 2.31 -1.97 15.91
CA THR A 50 2.57 -1.45 14.57
C THR A 50 3.97 -1.94 14.20
N VAL A 51 4.07 -3.22 13.86
CA VAL A 51 5.24 -3.79 13.22
C VAL A 51 5.29 -3.07 11.88
N ASP A 52 6.29 -2.23 11.68
CA ASP A 52 6.71 -1.83 10.35
C ASP A 52 6.94 -3.13 9.59
N SER A 53 5.93 -3.59 8.85
CA SER A 53 5.95 -4.87 8.17
C SER A 53 6.88 -4.73 6.98
N THR A 54 8.17 -4.91 7.24
CA THR A 54 9.24 -4.97 6.23
C THR A 54 9.20 -6.31 5.51
N GLY A 55 8.02 -6.88 5.25
CA GLY A 55 7.86 -8.25 4.74
C GLY A 55 8.51 -9.34 5.61
N ASN A 56 9.24 -8.99 6.66
CA ASN A 56 10.11 -9.91 7.40
C ASN A 56 9.30 -10.89 8.23
N SER A 57 8.15 -10.47 8.78
CA SER A 57 7.19 -11.37 9.42
C SER A 57 6.62 -12.40 8.44
N LEU A 58 6.45 -11.99 7.17
CA LEU A 58 5.99 -12.84 6.09
C LEU A 58 7.08 -13.85 5.69
N LEU A 59 8.34 -13.41 5.62
CA LEU A 59 9.49 -14.29 5.38
C LEU A 59 9.72 -15.30 6.51
N GLU A 60 9.58 -14.89 7.77
CA GLU A 60 9.64 -15.82 8.91
C GLU A 60 8.48 -16.82 8.89
N HIS A 61 7.27 -16.41 8.51
CA HIS A 61 6.15 -17.33 8.29
C HIS A 61 6.40 -18.29 7.13
N LEU A 62 6.97 -17.84 6.01
CA LEU A 62 7.29 -18.71 4.88
C LEU A 62 8.33 -19.78 5.23
N LYS A 63 9.24 -19.52 6.18
CA LYS A 63 10.18 -20.55 6.68
C LYS A 63 9.50 -21.65 7.51
N THR A 64 8.36 -21.34 8.13
CA THR A 64 7.58 -22.31 8.92
C THR A 64 6.60 -23.11 8.06
N ILE A 65 6.34 -22.67 6.84
CA ILE A 65 5.53 -23.39 5.87
C ILE A 65 6.47 -24.35 5.15
N ASP A 66 6.51 -25.59 5.61
CA ASP A 66 7.41 -26.64 5.09
C ASP A 66 7.15 -26.98 3.61
N THR A 67 6.02 -26.56 3.04
CA THR A 67 5.71 -26.83 1.63
C THR A 67 4.72 -25.79 1.12
N TRP A 68 5.16 -24.95 0.19
CA TRP A 68 4.23 -24.33 -0.75
C TRP A 68 4.08 -25.32 -1.89
N GLU A 69 3.07 -26.18 -1.80
CA GLU A 69 2.81 -27.21 -2.79
C GLU A 69 2.17 -26.54 -4.01
N SER A 70 3.01 -26.08 -4.93
CA SER A 70 2.60 -25.42 -6.18
C SER A 70 2.08 -26.42 -7.22
N ASP A 71 1.16 -27.32 -6.83
CA ASP A 71 0.49 -28.27 -7.75
C ASP A 71 -1.04 -28.32 -7.55
N ASP A 72 -1.59 -27.44 -6.72
CA ASP A 72 -3.02 -27.40 -6.37
C ASP A 72 -3.83 -26.37 -7.20
N LEU A 73 -3.22 -25.78 -8.24
CA LEU A 73 -3.84 -24.77 -9.08
C LEU A 73 -5.16 -25.26 -9.70
N GLU A 74 -5.17 -26.50 -10.20
CA GLU A 74 -6.35 -27.08 -10.84
C GLU A 74 -7.45 -27.38 -9.82
N GLU A 75 -7.10 -27.84 -8.61
CA GLU A 75 -8.04 -28.05 -7.52
C GLU A 75 -8.66 -26.74 -7.03
N CYS A 76 -7.84 -25.72 -6.79
CA CYS A 76 -8.29 -24.39 -6.40
C CYS A 76 -9.19 -23.75 -7.47
N LEU A 77 -8.83 -23.89 -8.75
CA LEU A 77 -9.65 -23.38 -9.85
C LEU A 77 -11.01 -24.08 -9.89
N ASN A 78 -11.04 -25.40 -9.71
CA ASN A 78 -12.28 -26.17 -9.67
C ASN A 78 -13.18 -25.75 -8.49
N LEU A 79 -12.61 -25.47 -7.31
CA LEU A 79 -13.36 -24.95 -6.17
C LEU A 79 -13.99 -23.58 -6.44
N VAL A 80 -13.27 -22.67 -7.09
CA VAL A 80 -13.81 -21.36 -7.50
C VAL A 80 -14.92 -21.54 -8.54
N ILE A 81 -14.71 -22.39 -9.55
CA ILE A 81 -15.72 -22.67 -10.57
C ILE A 81 -16.98 -23.29 -9.95
N ALA A 82 -16.85 -24.19 -8.98
CA ALA A 82 -17.97 -24.83 -8.31
C ALA A 82 -18.72 -23.87 -7.37
N SER A 83 -18.01 -22.94 -6.72
CA SER A 83 -18.60 -22.00 -5.75
C SER A 83 -19.04 -20.67 -6.35
N ARG A 84 -18.68 -20.38 -7.60
CA ARG A 84 -19.06 -19.10 -8.24
C ARG A 84 -20.59 -18.97 -8.30
N GLY A 85 -21.07 -17.79 -7.96
CA GLY A 85 -22.48 -17.44 -8.17
C GLY A 85 -22.79 -17.43 -9.66
N GLN A 86 -23.94 -18.02 -10.03
CA GLN A 86 -24.50 -17.94 -11.39
C GLN A 86 -25.15 -16.57 -11.59
N ALA A 87 -24.37 -15.50 -11.43
CA ALA A 87 -24.84 -14.15 -11.68
C ALA A 87 -24.91 -13.95 -13.20
N GLU A 88 -26.12 -14.03 -13.75
CA GLU A 88 -26.41 -13.65 -15.12
C GLU A 88 -26.80 -12.17 -15.13
N PHE A 89 -26.06 -11.35 -15.88
CA PHE A 89 -26.31 -9.91 -16.02
C PHE A 89 -27.13 -9.56 -17.28
N ASN A 90 -27.82 -10.53 -17.87
CA ASN A 90 -28.48 -10.43 -19.18
C ASN A 90 -30.01 -10.53 -19.13
N GLU A 91 -30.68 -9.92 -18.14
CA GLU A 91 -32.15 -9.83 -18.20
C GLU A 91 -32.68 -8.48 -18.70
N ASP A 92 -31.90 -7.41 -18.69
CA ASP A 92 -32.14 -6.20 -19.48
C ASP A 92 -30.95 -5.25 -19.25
N ASN A 93 -30.18 -4.94 -20.29
CA ASN A 93 -29.19 -3.87 -20.21
C ASN A 93 -29.95 -2.53 -20.26
N PRO A 94 -30.04 -1.74 -19.18
CA PRO A 94 -30.77 -0.47 -19.19
C PRO A 94 -30.08 0.62 -20.02
N PHE A 95 -28.95 0.29 -20.67
CA PHE A 95 -28.15 1.16 -21.52
C PHE A 95 -28.08 0.68 -22.98
N GLU A 96 -28.79 -0.39 -23.37
CA GLU A 96 -29.10 -0.69 -24.78
C GLU A 96 -30.43 -0.07 -25.22
#